data_AF-A0AAV2M9K2-F1
#
_entry.id   AF-A0AAV2M9K2-F1
#
_cell.length_a   1.000
_cell.length_b   1.000
_cell.length_c   1.000
_cell.angle_alpha   90.00
_cell.angle_beta   90.00
_cell.angle_gamma   90.00
#
_symmetry.space_group_name_H-M   'P 1'
#
loop_
_entity.id
_entity.type
_entity.pdbx_description
1 polymer ?
#
loop_
_entity_poly.entity_id
_entity_poly.type
_entity_poly.pdbx_seq_one_letter_code
_entity_poly.pdbx_strand_id
1 'polypeptide(L)'
;MYHLHTLCQCPTDSLTLNYKFPLQELHRLKEGVKHRSESYKNWFRDTSEVVEKKEADKRTLEELHSLVELGNTGGFPDKSLQEQLRSITAEADRAAATAQQLLNGKRQTRFRSCGKSQSQNDPTVEELRSFVRSASSGSAS
;
A
#
# COMPACT_ATOMS: atom_id res chain seq x y z
N MET A 1 7.41 8.53 -42.25
CA MET A 1 7.86 9.38 -43.38
C MET A 1 7.25 8.81 -44.64
N TYR A 2 6.24 9.49 -45.21
CA TYR A 2 5.45 8.94 -46.33
C TYR A 2 5.86 9.46 -47.71
N HIS A 3 6.79 10.41 -47.78
CA HIS A 3 7.22 11.07 -49.03
C HIS A 3 8.72 10.96 -49.27
N LEU A 4 9.27 9.74 -49.17
CA LEU A 4 10.70 9.50 -49.35
C LEU A 4 11.16 9.86 -50.79
N HIS A 5 10.33 9.53 -51.78
CA HIS A 5 10.60 9.74 -53.21
C HIS A 5 10.63 11.22 -53.64
N THR A 6 10.18 12.15 -52.80
CA THR A 6 10.18 13.58 -53.12
C THR A 6 11.40 14.32 -52.57
N LEU A 7 12.29 13.64 -51.84
CA LEU A 7 13.47 14.26 -51.22
C LEU A 7 14.62 14.43 -52.23
N CYS A 8 14.97 13.37 -52.97
CA CYS A 8 15.95 13.39 -54.06
C CYS A 8 15.86 12.13 -54.94
N GLN A 9 16.61 12.11 -56.05
CA GLN A 9 16.76 10.96 -56.96
C GLN A 9 17.91 10.01 -56.55
N CYS A 10 18.49 10.20 -55.36
CA CYS A 10 19.61 9.41 -54.86
C CYS A 10 19.19 7.96 -54.56
N PRO A 11 20.07 6.96 -54.74
CA PRO A 11 19.81 5.59 -54.30
C PRO A 11 19.52 5.54 -52.79
N THR A 12 18.63 4.64 -52.36
CA THR A 12 18.21 4.55 -50.94
C THR A 12 19.39 4.29 -49.99
N ASP A 13 20.41 3.57 -50.44
CA ASP A 13 21.63 3.27 -49.67
C ASP A 13 22.45 4.52 -49.33
N SER A 14 22.23 5.62 -50.05
CA SER A 14 22.89 6.92 -49.79
C SER A 14 22.09 7.82 -48.84
N LEU A 15 20.88 7.42 -48.44
CA LEU A 15 20.02 8.18 -47.56
C LEU A 15 20.31 7.83 -46.09
N THR A 16 20.39 8.86 -45.26
CA THR A 16 20.49 8.68 -43.79
C THR A 16 19.16 9.07 -43.15
N LEU A 17 18.62 8.17 -42.33
CA LEU A 17 17.41 8.45 -41.55
C LEU A 17 17.78 9.21 -40.28
N ASN A 18 17.41 10.49 -40.23
CA ASN A 18 17.53 11.28 -39.01
C ASN A 18 16.31 11.04 -38.13
N TYR A 19 16.48 10.27 -37.06
CA TYR A 19 15.47 10.06 -36.03
C TYR A 19 15.74 10.96 -34.82
N LYS A 20 14.68 11.46 -34.19
CA LYS A 20 14.77 12.27 -32.97
C LYS A 20 15.21 11.45 -31.74
N PHE A 21 14.80 10.18 -31.69
CA PHE A 21 15.10 9.27 -30.58
C PHE A 21 15.64 7.96 -31.14
N PRO A 22 16.80 7.47 -30.67
CA PRO A 22 17.28 6.13 -30.99
C PRO A 22 16.26 5.08 -30.57
N LEU A 23 16.26 3.94 -31.28
CA LEU A 23 15.32 2.84 -31.00
C LEU A 23 15.40 2.39 -29.53
N GLN A 24 16.60 2.33 -28.96
CA GLN A 24 16.82 1.99 -27.55
C GLN A 24 16.13 2.99 -26.60
N GLU A 25 16.16 4.28 -26.91
CA GLU A 25 15.48 5.30 -26.11
C GLU A 25 13.96 5.17 -26.21
N LEU A 26 13.42 4.90 -27.40
CA LEU A 26 12.00 4.61 -27.58
C LEU A 26 11.54 3.40 -26.75
N HIS A 27 12.33 2.34 -26.71
CA HIS A 27 12.04 1.16 -25.88
C HIS A 27 12.03 1.52 -24.40
N ARG A 28 13.01 2.30 -23.93
CA ARG A 28 13.07 2.78 -22.54
C ARG A 28 11.85 3.61 -22.18
N LEU A 29 11.43 4.54 -23.05
CA LEU A 29 10.25 5.37 -22.84
C LEU A 29 8.98 4.52 -22.76
N LYS A 30 8.82 3.54 -23.68
CA LYS A 30 7.71 2.59 -23.67
C LYS A 30 7.65 1.81 -22.36
N GLU A 31 8.76 1.23 -21.92
CA GLU A 31 8.80 0.47 -20.66
C GLU A 31 8.52 1.36 -19.45
N GLY A 32 8.97 2.62 -19.45
CA GLY A 32 8.64 3.57 -18.39
C GLY A 32 7.14 3.87 -18.28
N VAL A 33 6.48 4.10 -19.41
CA VAL A 33 5.02 4.32 -19.45
C VAL A 33 4.27 3.07 -19.01
N LYS A 34 4.68 1.90 -19.51
CA LYS A 34 4.10 0.61 -19.15
C LYS A 34 4.22 0.35 -17.65
N HIS A 35 5.42 0.48 -17.09
CA HIS A 35 5.68 0.28 -15.67
C HIS A 35 4.81 1.21 -14.80
N ARG A 36 4.72 2.50 -15.16
CA ARG A 36 3.86 3.44 -14.42
C ARG A 36 2.38 3.05 -14.48
N SER A 37 1.90 2.64 -15.64
CA SER A 37 0.51 2.19 -15.82
C SER A 37 0.20 0.93 -15.03
N GLU A 38 1.10 -0.07 -15.08
CA GLU A 38 0.95 -1.33 -14.35
C GLU A 38 1.04 -1.13 -12.84
N SER A 39 1.96 -0.28 -12.36
CA SER A 39 2.08 0.06 -10.94
C SER A 39 0.80 0.67 -10.40
N TYR A 40 0.22 1.64 -11.10
CA TYR A 40 -1.06 2.23 -10.71
C TYR A 40 -2.20 1.22 -10.74
N LYS A 41 -2.30 0.40 -11.80
CA LYS A 41 -3.34 -0.64 -11.93
C LYS A 41 -3.29 -1.64 -10.77
N ASN A 42 -2.10 -2.11 -10.42
CA ASN A 42 -1.90 -3.06 -9.34
C ASN A 42 -2.24 -2.42 -7.99
N TRP A 43 -1.73 -1.21 -7.73
CA TRP A 43 -2.06 -0.45 -6.52
C TRP A 43 -3.57 -0.22 -6.37
N PHE A 44 -4.25 0.16 -7.45
CA PHE A 44 -5.69 0.42 -7.44
C PHE A 44 -6.47 -0.84 -7.10
N ARG A 45 -6.14 -1.99 -7.71
CA ARG A 45 -6.77 -3.28 -7.42
C ARG A 45 -6.58 -3.64 -5.95
N ASP A 46 -5.34 -3.66 -5.49
CA ASP A 46 -5.00 -4.10 -4.14
C ASP A 46 -5.62 -3.17 -3.07
N THR A 47 -5.66 -1.85 -3.34
CA THR A 47 -6.30 -0.87 -2.46
C THR A 47 -7.81 -1.02 -2.45
N SER A 48 -8.43 -1.24 -3.62
CA SER A 48 -9.88 -1.46 -3.72
C SER A 48 -10.30 -2.72 -2.95
N GLU A 49 -9.53 -3.80 -3.03
CA GLU A 49 -9.79 -5.04 -2.28
C GLU A 49 -9.79 -4.82 -0.76
N VAL A 50 -8.86 -4.00 -0.26
CA VAL A 50 -8.79 -3.61 1.16
C VAL A 50 -9.99 -2.75 1.55
N VAL A 51 -10.27 -1.70 0.77
CA VAL A 51 -11.33 -0.73 1.08
C VAL A 51 -12.73 -1.36 0.99
N GLU A 52 -12.96 -2.27 0.05
CA GLU A 52 -14.22 -3.02 -0.07
C GLU A 52 -14.39 -4.10 1.02
N LYS A 53 -13.46 -4.18 1.99
CA LYS A 53 -13.46 -5.17 3.08
C LYS A 53 -13.50 -6.63 2.57
N LYS A 54 -13.12 -6.88 1.32
CA LYS A 54 -13.05 -8.23 0.76
C LYS A 54 -11.84 -9.01 1.30
N GLU A 55 -10.76 -8.31 1.65
CA GLU A 55 -9.50 -8.91 2.12
C GLU A 55 -8.86 -8.17 3.32
N ALA A 56 -9.58 -7.31 4.04
CA ALA A 56 -8.99 -6.51 5.12
C ALA A 56 -8.31 -7.37 6.21
N ASP A 57 -8.83 -8.57 6.48
CA ASP A 57 -8.28 -9.51 7.48
C ASP A 57 -7.06 -10.32 6.99
N LYS A 58 -6.64 -10.17 5.72
CA LYS A 58 -5.53 -10.94 5.13
C LYS A 58 -4.24 -10.14 4.96
N ARG A 59 -4.28 -8.82 5.17
CA ARG A 59 -3.12 -7.93 5.01
C ARG A 59 -2.53 -7.60 6.36
N THR A 60 -1.20 -7.67 6.44
CA THR A 60 -0.44 -7.21 7.60
C THR A 60 -0.45 -5.68 7.68
N LEU A 61 -0.18 -5.14 8.87
CA LEU A 61 -0.13 -3.69 9.08
C LEU A 61 0.98 -3.05 8.24
N GLU A 62 2.13 -3.73 8.11
CA GLU A 62 3.25 -3.30 7.27
C GLU A 62 2.88 -3.23 5.79
N GLU A 63 2.06 -4.16 5.29
CA GLU A 63 1.56 -4.13 3.90
C GLU A 63 0.60 -2.96 3.66
N LEU A 64 -0.26 -2.63 4.63
CA LEU A 64 -1.15 -1.47 4.54
C LEU A 64 -0.35 -0.16 4.45
N HIS A 65 0.65 0.01 5.31
CA HIS A 65 1.57 1.15 5.25
C HIS A 65 2.31 1.23 3.92
N SER A 66 2.77 0.09 3.41
CA SER A 66 3.44 0.01 2.10
C SER A 66 2.54 0.44 0.94
N LEU A 67 1.25 0.07 0.97
CA LEU A 67 0.26 0.49 -0.03
C LEU A 67 -0.03 2.00 0.04
N VAL A 68 -0.10 2.58 1.24
CA VAL A 68 -0.26 4.03 1.43
C VAL A 68 0.95 4.77 0.84
N GLU A 69 2.16 4.31 1.14
CA GLU A 69 3.38 4.94 0.67
C GLU A 69 3.57 4.81 -0.85
N LEU A 70 3.23 3.66 -1.43
CA LEU A 70 3.24 3.46 -2.88
C LEU A 70 2.28 4.44 -3.58
N GLY A 71 1.10 4.69 -2.99
CA GLY A 71 0.14 5.68 -3.50
C GLY A 71 0.69 7.11 -3.48
N ASN A 72 1.42 7.47 -2.41
CA ASN A 72 2.02 8.79 -2.25
C ASN A 72 3.17 9.00 -3.24
N THR A 73 4.13 8.09 -3.24
CA THR A 73 5.34 8.17 -4.08
C THR A 73 5.01 8.02 -5.56
N GLY A 74 4.04 7.18 -5.91
CA GLY A 74 3.54 7.02 -7.27
C GLY A 74 2.79 8.25 -7.80
N GLY A 75 2.28 9.09 -6.91
CA GLY A 75 1.48 10.26 -7.26
C GLY A 75 0.18 9.87 -7.97
N PHE A 76 -0.49 8.84 -7.47
CA PHE A 76 -1.69 8.30 -8.13
C PHE A 76 -2.91 9.24 -7.97
N PRO A 77 -3.82 9.26 -8.97
CA PRO A 77 -4.90 10.23 -9.06
C PRO A 77 -6.06 10.02 -8.07
N ASP A 78 -6.32 8.78 -7.61
CA ASP A 78 -7.51 8.47 -6.79
C ASP A 78 -7.34 8.88 -5.32
N LYS A 79 -7.53 10.18 -5.04
CA LYS A 79 -7.38 10.75 -3.70
C LYS A 79 -8.37 10.18 -2.67
N SER A 80 -9.63 10.00 -3.06
CA SER A 80 -10.67 9.44 -2.17
C SER A 80 -10.32 8.02 -1.73
N LEU A 81 -9.96 7.15 -2.68
CA LEU A 81 -9.55 5.78 -2.38
C LEU A 81 -8.31 5.74 -1.47
N GLN A 82 -7.36 6.65 -1.70
CA GLN A 82 -6.17 6.78 -0.88
C GLN A 82 -6.48 7.28 0.54
N GLU A 83 -7.45 8.18 0.71
CA GLU A 83 -7.93 8.64 2.02
C GLU A 83 -8.62 7.52 2.80
N GLN A 84 -9.45 6.71 2.12
CA GLN A 84 -10.09 5.54 2.72
C GLN A 84 -9.04 4.53 3.21
N LEU A 85 -8.04 4.21 2.38
CA LEU A 85 -6.94 3.33 2.78
C LEU A 85 -6.18 3.88 4.00
N ARG A 86 -5.89 5.18 4.04
CA ARG A 86 -5.25 5.82 5.21
C ARG A 86 -6.10 5.69 6.47
N SER A 87 -7.42 5.85 6.36
CA SER A 87 -8.34 5.69 7.49
C SER A 87 -8.29 4.27 8.07
N ILE A 88 -8.38 3.25 7.20
CA ILE A 88 -8.28 1.83 7.57
C ILE A 88 -6.94 1.53 8.23
N THR A 89 -5.84 2.02 7.64
CA THR A 89 -4.49 1.83 8.20
C THR A 89 -4.36 2.44 9.59
N ALA A 90 -4.87 3.66 9.78
CA ALA A 90 -4.84 4.33 11.08
C ALA A 90 -5.72 3.62 12.14
N GLU A 91 -6.80 2.98 11.72
CA GLU A 91 -7.61 2.16 12.62
C GLU A 91 -6.86 0.90 13.06
N ALA A 92 -6.20 0.21 12.13
CA ALA A 92 -5.36 -0.94 12.43
C ALA A 92 -4.19 -0.57 13.36
N ASP A 93 -3.56 0.59 13.16
CA ASP A 93 -2.52 1.12 14.07
C ASP A 93 -3.06 1.32 15.50
N ARG A 94 -4.25 1.91 15.65
CA ARG A 94 -4.89 2.11 16.95
C ARG A 94 -5.20 0.77 17.64
N ALA A 95 -5.69 -0.20 16.88
CA ALA A 95 -5.98 -1.54 17.38
C ALA A 95 -4.69 -2.23 17.84
N ALA A 96 -3.62 -2.16 17.05
CA ALA A 96 -2.31 -2.70 17.38
C ALA A 96 -1.72 -2.04 18.64
N ALA A 97 -1.76 -0.72 18.74
CA ALA A 97 -1.29 0.03 19.91
C ALA A 97 -2.08 -0.35 21.18
N THR A 98 -3.40 -0.47 21.09
CA THR A 98 -4.25 -0.89 22.21
C THR A 98 -3.91 -2.31 22.64
N ALA A 99 -3.74 -3.24 21.70
CA ALA A 99 -3.31 -4.60 22.00
C ALA A 99 -1.93 -4.63 22.69
N GLN A 100 -0.97 -3.84 22.22
CA GLN A 100 0.35 -3.72 22.85
C GLN A 100 0.28 -3.14 24.27
N GLN A 101 -0.57 -2.14 24.50
CA GLN A 101 -0.76 -1.58 25.84
C GLN A 101 -1.34 -2.60 26.82
N LEU A 102 -2.31 -3.41 26.40
CA LEU A 102 -2.86 -4.50 27.21
C LEU A 102 -1.77 -5.53 27.59
N LEU A 103 -0.83 -5.81 26.68
CA LEU A 103 0.30 -6.69 26.93
C LEU A 103 1.35 -6.06 27.87
N ASN A 104 1.64 -4.77 27.70
CA ASN A 104 2.68 -4.05 28.44
C ASN A 104 2.23 -3.59 29.85
N GLY A 105 0.97 -3.22 30.04
CA GLY A 105 0.41 -2.79 31.33
C GLY A 105 0.57 -3.85 32.43
N LYS A 106 0.67 -5.12 32.05
CA LYS A 106 0.90 -6.25 32.97
C LYS A 106 2.37 -6.52 33.29
N ARG A 107 3.32 -5.99 32.50
CA ARG A 107 4.77 -6.12 32.78
C ARG A 107 5.24 -5.19 33.89
N GLN A 108 4.60 -4.02 34.07
CA GLN A 108 5.10 -2.95 34.94
C GLN A 108 4.70 -3.09 36.43
N THR A 109 3.76 -3.97 36.78
CA THR A 109 3.39 -4.24 38.18
C THR A 109 4.25 -5.32 38.84
N ARG A 110 5.19 -5.95 38.11
CA ARG A 110 5.99 -7.08 38.62
C ARG A 110 7.14 -6.72 39.57
N PHE A 111 7.40 -5.44 39.85
CA PHE A 111 8.37 -5.06 40.89
C PHE A 111 7.79 -4.99 42.30
N ARG A 112 6.50 -5.33 42.47
CA ARG A 112 5.90 -5.49 43.80
C ARG A 112 5.01 -6.74 43.80
N SER A 113 5.62 -7.91 44.02
CA SER A 113 5.16 -8.93 44.98
C SER A 113 5.82 -10.27 44.70
N CYS A 114 6.54 -10.74 45.70
CA CYS A 114 6.99 -12.11 45.83
C CYS A 114 5.78 -13.04 46.01
N GLY A 115 5.75 -14.17 45.31
CA GLY A 115 5.00 -15.36 45.74
C GLY A 115 3.99 -15.95 44.74
N LYS A 116 4.29 -17.18 44.31
CA LYS A 116 3.41 -18.22 43.73
C LYS A 116 2.85 -17.99 42.32
N SER A 117 3.41 -18.79 41.42
CA SER A 117 2.89 -19.25 40.13
C SER A 117 1.42 -19.66 40.17
N GLN A 118 0.62 -19.19 39.21
CA GLN A 118 -0.15 -19.94 38.20
C GLN A 118 -1.23 -19.00 37.60
N SER A 119 -1.32 -18.92 36.25
CA SER A 119 -2.38 -18.25 35.45
C SER A 119 -2.58 -16.71 35.44
N GLN A 120 -1.62 -15.86 35.84
CA GLN A 120 -1.83 -14.39 35.82
C GLN A 120 -1.52 -13.67 34.49
N ASN A 121 -1.48 -14.39 33.35
CA ASN A 121 -1.23 -13.77 32.04
C ASN A 121 -2.50 -13.49 31.23
N ASP A 122 -3.66 -14.00 31.66
CA ASP A 122 -4.88 -13.91 30.85
C ASP A 122 -5.53 -12.52 30.98
N PRO A 123 -5.82 -11.82 29.87
CA PRO A 123 -6.54 -10.53 29.87
C PRO A 123 -7.89 -10.66 30.59
N THR A 124 -8.24 -9.64 31.38
CA THR A 124 -9.50 -9.64 32.12
C THR A 124 -10.65 -9.53 31.12
N VAL A 125 -11.80 -10.15 31.40
CA VAL A 125 -12.98 -10.10 30.51
C VAL A 125 -13.37 -8.65 30.16
N GLU A 126 -13.20 -7.71 31.08
CA GLU A 126 -13.49 -6.29 30.85
C GLU A 126 -12.51 -5.62 29.88
N GLU A 127 -11.23 -6.00 29.93
CA GLU A 127 -10.20 -5.54 28.99
C GLU A 127 -10.49 -6.08 27.59
N LEU A 128 -10.84 -7.36 27.46
CA LEU A 128 -11.25 -7.96 26.20
C LEU A 128 -12.51 -7.30 25.63
N ARG A 129 -13.51 -6.98 26.47
CA ARG A 129 -14.72 -6.25 26.06
C ARG A 129 -14.41 -4.83 25.60
N SER A 130 -13.43 -4.17 26.21
CA SER A 130 -12.99 -2.85 25.74
C SER A 130 -12.34 -2.92 24.36
N PHE A 131 -11.48 -3.94 24.12
CA PHE A 131 -10.83 -4.18 22.84
C PHE A 131 -11.84 -4.51 21.73
N VAL A 132 -12.81 -5.40 22.00
CA VAL A 132 -13.87 -5.75 21.05
C VAL A 132 -14.72 -4.54 20.69
N ARG A 133 -15.03 -3.67 21.66
CA ARG A 133 -15.79 -2.43 21.40
C ARG A 133 -15.03 -1.45 20.51
N SER A 134 -13.71 -1.29 20.72
CA SER A 134 -12.89 -0.46 19.83
C SER A 134 -12.75 -1.05 18.42
N ALA A 135 -12.79 -2.38 18.28
CA ALA A 135 -12.74 -3.05 16.99
C ALA A 135 -14.10 -3.05 16.26
N SER A 136 -15.22 -3.08 17.00
CA SER A 136 -16.56 -3.11 16.41
C SER A 136 -17.13 -1.72 16.06
N SER A 137 -16.56 -0.64 16.59
CA SER A 137 -16.95 0.73 16.21
C SER A 137 -16.55 1.11 14.77
N GLY A 138 -15.67 0.36 14.11
CA GLY A 138 -15.29 0.56 12.69
C GLY A 138 -16.12 -0.24 11.68
N SER A 139 -17.02 -1.12 12.13
CA SER A 139 -17.84 -1.96 11.25
C SER A 139 -19.22 -1.39 10.93
N ALA A 140 -19.56 -0.21 11.47
CA ALA A 140 -20.86 0.43 11.29
C ALA A 140 -20.72 1.83 10.67
N SER A 141 -20.33 1.88 9.40
CA SER A 141 -20.59 2.99 8.46
C SER A 141 -20.40 2.47 7.03
#